data_AF-A0A969DJJ4-F1
#
_entry.id   AF-A0A969DJJ4-F1
#
_cell.length_a   1.000
_cell.length_b   1.000
_cell.length_c   1.000
_cell.angle_alpha   90.00
_cell.angle_beta   90.00
_cell.angle_gamma   90.00
#
_symmetry.space_group_name_H-M   'P 1'
#
loop_
_entity.id
_entity.type
_entity.pdbx_description
1 polymer ?
#
loop_
_entity_poly.entity_id
_entity_poly.type
_entity_poly.pdbx_seq_one_letter_code
_entity_poly.pdbx_strand_id
1 'polypeptide(L)'
;MPSSDDERKQRLSVLCRRLRGKESLRSFTKKRSQELGSISFAAWSVWERAQGDLSSTSLSRLVNFVGCSYQSFYQYLDGIITLEELLQPTSTNDAESNKQFDFSPDAAAVWINSLAPEEKLFIASQSFQSFQKQIDDLVKQRAEKLVEEEVKLLINLLSGDNYPSKSEIARVADKLNLKTEDLMELCSRIYSKSKEY
;
A
#
# COMPACT_ATOMS: atom_id res chain seq x y z
N MET A 1 -9.06 -6.08 -43.14
CA MET A 1 -9.19 -5.62 -41.74
C MET A 1 -7.86 -5.87 -41.07
N PRO A 2 -7.31 -4.92 -40.29
CA PRO A 2 -6.08 -5.17 -39.53
C PRO A 2 -6.28 -6.39 -38.62
N SER A 3 -5.24 -7.20 -38.46
CA SER A 3 -5.29 -8.31 -37.52
C SER A 3 -5.41 -7.77 -36.08
N SER A 4 -5.96 -8.57 -35.16
CA SER A 4 -6.03 -8.20 -33.73
C SER A 4 -4.66 -7.78 -33.16
N ASP A 5 -3.58 -8.35 -33.71
CA ASP A 5 -2.21 -7.99 -33.32
C ASP A 5 -1.76 -6.64 -33.91
N ASP A 6 -2.19 -6.28 -35.12
CA ASP A 6 -1.92 -4.96 -35.70
C ASP A 6 -2.59 -3.86 -34.89
N GLU A 7 -3.82 -4.09 -34.41
CA GLU A 7 -4.54 -3.13 -33.55
C GLU A 7 -3.84 -2.93 -32.19
N ARG A 8 -3.39 -4.03 -31.56
CA ARG A 8 -2.58 -3.97 -30.33
C ARG A 8 -1.30 -3.18 -30.54
N LYS A 9 -0.60 -3.39 -31.66
CA LYS A 9 0.62 -2.64 -32.03
C LYS A 9 0.34 -1.15 -32.24
N GLN A 10 -0.79 -0.80 -32.87
CA GLN A 10 -1.19 0.60 -33.03
C GLN A 10 -1.51 1.24 -31.68
N ARG A 11 -2.22 0.56 -30.79
CA ARG A 11 -2.53 1.06 -29.44
C ARG A 11 -1.27 1.26 -28.60
N LEU A 12 -0.32 0.32 -28.66
CA LEU A 12 1.00 0.48 -28.04
C LEU A 12 1.75 1.69 -28.60
N SER A 13 1.73 1.87 -29.93
CA SER A 13 2.35 3.04 -30.59
C SER A 13 1.76 4.36 -30.09
N VAL A 14 0.43 4.44 -29.98
CA VAL A 14 -0.27 5.62 -29.46
C VAL A 14 0.13 5.91 -28.01
N LEU A 15 0.19 4.88 -27.15
CA LEU A 15 0.63 5.02 -25.76
C LEU A 15 2.06 5.55 -25.67
N CYS A 16 3.01 4.94 -26.40
CA CYS A 16 4.41 5.38 -26.41
C CYS A 16 4.56 6.84 -26.86
N ARG A 17 3.83 7.26 -27.91
CA ARG A 17 3.84 8.66 -28.36
C ARG A 17 3.23 9.60 -27.32
N ARG A 18 2.15 9.19 -26.64
CA ARG A 18 1.51 9.98 -25.60
C ARG A 18 2.43 10.19 -24.40
N LEU A 19 3.13 9.15 -23.98
CA LEU A 19 4.10 9.18 -22.87
C LEU A 19 5.33 10.04 -23.19
N ARG A 20 5.83 9.96 -24.43
CA ARG A 20 6.92 10.85 -24.89
C ARG A 20 6.48 12.30 -25.02
N GLY A 21 5.23 12.53 -25.41
CA GLY A 21 4.71 13.87 -25.68
C GLY A 21 5.48 14.56 -26.80
N LYS A 22 5.92 15.80 -26.55
CA LYS A 22 6.64 16.62 -27.54
C LYS A 22 8.15 16.44 -27.53
N GLU A 23 8.71 15.64 -26.61
CA GLU A 23 10.16 15.45 -26.52
C GLU A 23 10.69 14.63 -27.70
N SER A 24 11.93 14.88 -28.13
CA SER A 24 12.57 13.99 -29.11
C SER A 24 12.83 12.62 -28.49
N LEU A 25 12.72 11.55 -29.28
CA LEU A 25 12.89 10.19 -28.79
C LEU A 25 14.23 9.99 -28.07
N ARG A 26 15.31 10.55 -28.64
CA ARG A 26 16.66 10.48 -28.06
C ARG A 26 16.77 11.21 -26.72
N SER A 27 16.08 12.35 -26.57
CA SER A 27 16.06 13.09 -25.31
C SER A 27 15.25 12.35 -24.25
N PHE A 28 14.06 11.88 -24.62
CA PHE A 28 13.15 11.14 -23.75
C PHE A 28 13.81 9.90 -23.16
N THR A 29 14.35 9.01 -24.00
CA THR A 29 14.96 7.76 -23.52
C THR A 29 16.24 7.99 -22.72
N LYS A 30 16.97 9.09 -22.98
CA LYS A 30 18.15 9.45 -22.20
C LYS A 30 17.76 9.98 -20.81
N LYS A 31 16.84 10.94 -20.76
CA LYS A 31 16.36 11.55 -19.51
C LYS A 31 15.72 10.53 -18.59
N ARG A 32 14.85 9.67 -19.13
CA ARG A 32 14.11 8.66 -18.38
C ARG A 32 14.77 7.29 -18.38
N SER A 33 16.07 7.21 -18.67
CA SER A 33 16.79 5.94 -18.78
C SER A 33 16.70 5.05 -17.53
N GLN A 34 16.70 5.67 -16.34
CA GLN A 34 16.53 4.98 -15.06
C GLN A 34 15.10 4.44 -14.88
N GLU A 35 14.09 5.28 -15.10
CA GLU A 35 12.66 4.91 -15.00
C GLU A 35 12.27 3.83 -16.02
N LEU A 36 12.84 3.90 -17.22
CA LEU A 36 12.59 2.95 -18.30
C LEU A 36 13.23 1.58 -18.06
N GLY A 37 14.03 1.41 -16.99
CA GLY A 37 14.56 0.11 -16.57
C GLY A 37 15.30 -0.64 -17.66
N SER A 38 16.13 0.05 -18.46
CA SER A 38 16.85 -0.49 -19.62
C SER A 38 16.00 -0.80 -20.86
N ILE A 39 14.81 -0.21 -21.02
CA ILE A 39 14.18 -0.11 -22.34
C ILE A 39 15.06 0.79 -23.22
N SER A 40 15.54 0.22 -24.33
CA SER A 40 16.45 0.94 -25.23
C SER A 40 15.70 1.92 -26.15
N PHE A 41 16.43 2.91 -26.65
CA PHE A 41 15.98 3.78 -27.73
C PHE A 41 15.42 3.00 -28.93
N ALA A 42 16.08 1.90 -29.30
CA ALA A 42 15.67 1.07 -30.43
C ALA A 42 14.32 0.38 -30.15
N ALA A 43 14.15 -0.20 -28.96
CA ALA A 43 12.89 -0.84 -28.58
C ALA A 43 11.72 0.15 -28.61
N TRP A 44 11.90 1.33 -27.99
CA TRP A 44 10.88 2.37 -27.99
C TRP A 44 10.58 2.89 -29.40
N SER A 45 11.61 3.10 -30.22
CA SER A 45 11.46 3.52 -31.62
C SER A 45 10.61 2.53 -32.43
N VAL A 46 10.78 1.24 -32.19
CA VAL A 46 10.04 0.19 -32.90
C VAL A 46 8.57 0.16 -32.46
N TRP A 47 8.30 0.33 -31.16
CA TRP A 47 6.93 0.42 -30.65
C TRP A 47 6.20 1.68 -31.13
N GLU A 48 6.85 2.85 -31.14
CA GLU A 48 6.25 4.08 -31.69
C GLU A 48 5.90 3.97 -33.18
N ARG A 49 6.52 3.05 -33.92
CA ARG A 49 6.22 2.78 -35.33
C ARG A 49 5.23 1.64 -35.54
N ALA A 50 4.70 1.04 -34.46
CA ALA A 50 3.84 -0.14 -34.50
C ALA A 50 4.49 -1.34 -35.21
N GLN A 51 5.82 -1.47 -35.12
CA GLN A 51 6.61 -2.42 -35.92
C GLN A 51 7.20 -3.60 -35.14
N GLY A 52 7.03 -3.65 -33.82
CA GLY A 52 7.61 -4.74 -33.04
C GLY A 52 6.79 -5.11 -31.84
N ASP A 53 7.05 -6.32 -31.38
CA ASP A 53 6.31 -6.95 -30.32
C ASP A 53 6.83 -6.51 -28.95
N LEU A 54 5.95 -6.62 -27.97
CA LEU A 54 6.27 -6.35 -26.58
C LEU A 54 6.73 -7.65 -25.93
N SER A 55 8.05 -7.79 -25.72
CA SER A 55 8.57 -8.94 -24.97
C SER A 55 8.05 -8.92 -23.52
N SER A 56 7.98 -10.07 -22.85
CA SER A 56 7.56 -10.17 -21.44
C SER A 56 8.38 -9.27 -20.52
N THR A 57 9.70 -9.21 -20.74
CA THR A 57 10.61 -8.35 -19.97
C THR A 57 10.35 -6.86 -20.23
N SER A 58 10.06 -6.49 -21.47
CA SER A 58 9.72 -5.12 -21.86
C SER A 58 8.35 -4.69 -21.33
N LEU A 59 7.38 -5.61 -21.34
CA LEU A 59 6.04 -5.40 -20.79
C LEU A 59 6.12 -5.03 -19.32
N SER A 60 6.81 -5.81 -18.50
CA SER A 60 6.94 -5.53 -17.07
C SER A 60 7.49 -4.12 -16.79
N ARG A 61 8.55 -3.75 -17.50
CA ARG A 61 9.16 -2.43 -17.37
C ARG A 61 8.24 -1.31 -17.84
N LEU A 62 7.52 -1.52 -18.94
CA LEU A 62 6.61 -0.53 -19.49
C LEU A 62 5.36 -0.35 -18.61
N VAL A 63 4.80 -1.43 -18.08
CA VAL A 63 3.67 -1.41 -17.12
C VAL A 63 4.07 -0.63 -15.86
N ASN A 64 5.26 -0.91 -15.32
CA ASN A 64 5.81 -0.16 -14.18
C ASN A 64 6.06 1.31 -14.52
N PHE A 65 6.59 1.61 -15.71
CA PHE A 65 6.81 2.98 -16.17
C PHE A 65 5.51 3.77 -16.35
N VAL A 66 4.44 3.12 -16.81
CA VAL A 66 3.10 3.70 -16.93
C VAL A 66 2.45 3.87 -15.55
N GLY A 67 2.78 2.99 -14.60
CA GLY A 67 2.19 3.00 -13.25
C GLY A 67 0.80 2.35 -13.22
N CYS A 68 0.56 1.33 -14.05
CA CYS A 68 -0.72 0.62 -14.13
C CYS A 68 -0.57 -0.88 -13.79
N SER A 69 -1.68 -1.60 -13.65
CA SER A 69 -1.66 -3.06 -13.53
C SER A 69 -1.45 -3.71 -14.90
N TYR A 70 -0.94 -4.95 -14.93
CA TYR A 70 -0.86 -5.73 -16.17
C TYR A 70 -2.24 -5.93 -16.80
N GLN A 71 -3.27 -6.14 -15.98
CA GLN A 71 -4.64 -6.33 -16.44
C GLN A 71 -5.16 -5.09 -17.16
N SER A 72 -5.01 -3.90 -16.57
CA SER A 72 -5.41 -2.64 -17.20
C SER A 72 -4.64 -2.39 -18.49
N PHE A 73 -3.33 -2.70 -18.49
CA PHE A 73 -2.50 -2.57 -19.69
C PHE A 73 -2.99 -3.48 -20.84
N TYR A 74 -3.30 -4.74 -20.55
CA TYR A 74 -3.85 -5.66 -21.56
C TYR A 74 -5.25 -5.23 -22.02
N GLN A 75 -6.12 -4.80 -21.10
CA GLN A 75 -7.44 -4.26 -21.45
C GLN A 75 -7.34 -3.07 -22.41
N TYR A 76 -6.35 -2.19 -22.22
CA TYR A 76 -6.10 -1.09 -23.14
C TYR A 76 -5.63 -1.58 -24.51
N LEU A 77 -4.67 -2.52 -24.54
CA LEU A 77 -4.16 -3.10 -25.79
C LEU A 77 -5.27 -3.81 -26.57
N ASP A 78 -6.18 -4.49 -25.88
CA ASP A 78 -7.35 -5.18 -26.43
C ASP A 78 -8.50 -4.22 -26.80
N GLY A 79 -8.36 -2.95 -26.46
CA GLY A 79 -9.33 -1.91 -26.75
C GLY A 79 -10.60 -1.93 -25.93
N ILE A 80 -10.57 -2.62 -24.79
CA ILE A 80 -11.63 -2.65 -23.80
C ILE A 80 -11.72 -1.31 -23.07
N ILE A 81 -10.56 -0.71 -22.77
CA ILE A 81 -10.48 0.63 -22.14
C ILE A 81 -9.74 1.61 -23.05
N THR A 82 -10.02 2.89 -22.84
CA THR A 82 -9.38 4.04 -23.51
C THR A 82 -7.98 4.33 -22.95
N LEU A 83 -7.22 5.16 -23.66
CA LEU A 83 -5.90 5.60 -23.19
C LEU A 83 -6.02 6.45 -21.94
N GLU A 84 -7.05 7.30 -21.88
CA GLU A 84 -7.35 8.16 -20.76
C GLU A 84 -7.67 7.35 -19.51
N GLU A 85 -8.47 6.28 -19.64
CA GLU A 85 -8.77 5.35 -18.53
C GLU A 85 -7.53 4.57 -18.06
N LEU A 86 -6.64 4.17 -18.98
CA LEU A 86 -5.37 3.51 -18.60
C LEU A 86 -4.47 4.46 -17.78
N LEU A 87 -4.45 5.74 -18.13
CA LEU A 87 -3.60 6.76 -17.50
C LEU A 87 -4.25 7.40 -16.27
N GLN A 88 -5.50 7.05 -15.94
CA GLN A 88 -6.10 7.46 -14.68
C GLN A 88 -5.39 6.74 -13.52
N PRO A 89 -5.17 7.43 -12.39
CA PRO A 89 -4.64 6.78 -11.20
C PRO A 89 -5.59 5.66 -10.78
N THR A 90 -5.08 4.43 -10.78
CA THR A 90 -5.83 3.22 -10.41
C THR A 90 -6.52 3.44 -9.07
N SER A 91 -7.86 3.33 -9.02
CA SER A 91 -8.58 3.30 -7.75
C SER A 91 -8.08 2.10 -6.94
N THR A 92 -7.87 2.32 -5.65
CA THR A 92 -7.13 1.48 -4.68
C THR A 92 -7.64 0.05 -4.45
N ASN A 93 -8.59 -0.45 -5.23
CA ASN A 93 -9.15 -1.78 -5.02
C ASN A 93 -8.35 -2.91 -5.68
N ASP A 94 -7.48 -2.63 -6.66
CA ASP A 94 -6.75 -3.66 -7.43
C ASP A 94 -5.22 -3.56 -7.32
N ALA A 95 -4.69 -2.73 -6.42
CA ALA A 95 -3.26 -2.68 -6.17
C ALA A 95 -2.84 -3.87 -5.31
N GLU A 96 -2.51 -5.00 -5.94
CA GLU A 96 -1.62 -5.97 -5.30
C GLU A 96 -0.39 -5.22 -4.81
N SER A 97 -0.09 -5.40 -3.52
CA SER A 97 1.06 -4.83 -2.81
C SER A 97 2.38 -5.36 -3.37
N ASN A 98 2.72 -4.97 -4.59
CA ASN A 98 4.03 -5.22 -5.15
C ASN A 98 4.98 -4.16 -4.57
N LYS A 99 5.70 -4.62 -3.54
CA LYS A 99 7.01 -4.14 -3.08
C LYS A 99 7.24 -2.63 -3.21
N GLN A 100 7.08 -1.95 -2.07
CA GLN A 100 7.91 -0.84 -1.60
C GLN A 100 8.69 -0.11 -2.72
N PHE A 101 8.01 0.83 -3.40
CA PHE A 101 8.65 1.76 -4.30
C PHE A 101 9.41 2.81 -3.47
N ASP A 102 10.74 2.74 -3.47
CA ASP A 102 11.60 3.85 -3.09
C ASP A 102 11.54 4.92 -4.18
N PHE A 103 10.58 5.84 -4.06
CA PHE A 103 10.64 7.10 -4.81
C PHE A 103 11.78 7.95 -4.24
N SER A 104 12.68 8.44 -5.11
CA SER A 104 13.62 9.48 -4.71
C SER A 104 12.83 10.71 -4.23
N PRO A 105 13.14 11.29 -3.05
CA PRO A 105 12.42 12.44 -2.49
C PRO A 105 12.30 13.61 -3.47
N ASP A 106 13.30 13.80 -4.34
CA ASP A 106 13.34 14.88 -5.32
C ASP A 106 12.32 14.71 -6.47
N ALA A 107 12.09 13.47 -6.93
CA ALA A 107 11.15 13.21 -8.01
C ALA A 107 9.70 13.37 -7.55
N ALA A 108 9.41 12.93 -6.31
CA ALA A 108 8.12 13.14 -5.67
C ALA A 108 7.85 14.64 -5.43
N ALA A 109 8.87 15.40 -5.00
CA ALA A 109 8.74 16.84 -4.79
C ALA A 109 8.48 17.60 -6.10
N VAL A 110 9.19 17.27 -7.19
CA VAL A 110 8.97 17.90 -8.51
C VAL A 110 7.57 17.58 -9.05
N TRP A 111 7.10 16.34 -8.90
CA TRP A 111 5.75 15.95 -9.31
C TRP A 111 4.68 16.67 -8.49
N ILE A 112 4.77 16.65 -7.16
CA ILE A 112 3.83 17.35 -6.27
C ILE A 112 3.80 18.85 -6.61
N ASN A 113 4.95 19.47 -6.87
CA ASN A 113 5.02 20.89 -7.21
C ASN A 113 4.38 21.25 -8.55
N SER A 114 4.32 20.30 -9.49
CA SER A 114 3.72 20.49 -10.82
C SER A 114 2.19 20.42 -10.85
N LEU A 115 1.57 19.97 -9.76
CA LEU A 115 0.11 19.81 -9.64
C LEU A 115 -0.61 21.14 -9.38
N ALA A 116 -1.88 21.19 -9.78
CA ALA A 116 -2.77 22.29 -9.46
C ALA A 116 -3.01 22.39 -7.94
N PRO A 117 -3.35 23.57 -7.39
CA PRO A 117 -3.59 23.73 -5.97
C PRO A 117 -4.66 22.79 -5.39
N GLU A 118 -5.74 22.52 -6.13
CA GLU A 118 -6.78 21.59 -5.68
C GLU A 118 -6.26 20.14 -5.61
N GLU A 119 -5.40 19.74 -6.55
CA GLU A 119 -4.77 18.41 -6.60
C GLU A 119 -3.75 18.24 -5.46
N LYS A 120 -3.00 19.29 -5.11
CA LYS A 120 -2.11 19.30 -3.93
C LYS A 120 -2.89 19.14 -2.64
N LEU A 121 -4.02 19.83 -2.51
CA LEU A 121 -4.94 19.72 -1.37
C LEU A 121 -5.55 18.33 -1.27
N PHE A 122 -5.95 17.76 -2.41
CA PHE A 122 -6.46 16.41 -2.51
C PHE A 122 -5.41 15.38 -2.09
N ILE A 123 -4.18 15.47 -2.59
CA ILE A 123 -3.08 14.58 -2.19
C ILE A 123 -2.76 14.74 -0.71
N ALA A 124 -2.66 15.97 -0.18
CA ALA A 124 -2.43 16.21 1.24
C ALA A 124 -3.53 15.57 2.11
N SER A 125 -4.79 15.68 1.67
CA SER A 125 -5.93 15.05 2.37
C SER A 125 -5.91 13.52 2.30
N GLN A 126 -5.51 12.94 1.16
CA GLN A 126 -5.36 11.50 0.95
C GLN A 126 -4.19 10.92 1.76
N SER A 127 -3.04 11.60 1.75
CA SER A 127 -1.88 11.25 2.58
C SER A 127 -2.23 11.33 4.06
N PHE A 128 -3.01 12.34 4.49
CA PHE A 128 -3.48 12.43 5.86
C PHE A 128 -4.43 11.28 6.23
N GLN A 129 -5.37 10.91 5.36
CA GLN A 129 -6.27 9.77 5.58
C GLN A 129 -5.52 8.43 5.62
N SER A 130 -4.55 8.22 4.73
CA SER A 130 -3.71 7.02 4.75
C SER A 130 -2.84 6.94 5.99
N PHE A 131 -2.28 8.08 6.43
CA PHE A 131 -1.49 8.17 7.65
C PHE A 131 -2.36 7.95 8.89
N GLN A 132 -3.57 8.52 8.91
CA GLN A 132 -4.55 8.31 9.97
C GLN A 132 -4.94 6.83 10.08
N LYS A 133 -5.21 6.16 8.96
CA LYS A 133 -5.50 4.72 8.96
C LYS A 133 -4.33 3.88 9.50
N GLN A 134 -3.09 4.22 9.14
CA GLN A 134 -1.91 3.54 9.67
C GLN A 134 -1.73 3.78 11.18
N ILE A 135 -2.02 5.00 11.66
CA ILE A 135 -2.03 5.31 13.09
C ILE A 135 -3.14 4.50 13.78
N ASP A 136 -4.34 4.47 13.23
CA ASP A 136 -5.48 3.75 13.81
C ASP A 136 -5.18 2.24 13.88
N ASP A 137 -4.59 1.67 12.84
CA ASP A 137 -4.16 0.26 12.82
C ASP A 137 -3.04 -0.01 13.84
N LEU A 138 -2.06 0.90 13.99
CA LEU A 138 -1.00 0.81 15.01
C LEU A 138 -1.56 0.94 16.44
N VAL A 139 -2.48 1.88 16.65
CA VAL A 139 -3.17 2.09 17.93
C VAL A 139 -3.98 0.85 18.26
N LYS A 140 -4.71 0.28 17.29
CA LYS A 140 -5.50 -0.94 17.47
C LYS A 140 -4.62 -2.14 17.80
N GLN A 141 -3.55 -2.39 17.04
CA GLN A 141 -2.61 -3.49 17.34
C GLN A 141 -1.97 -3.34 18.71
N ARG A 142 -1.60 -2.11 19.09
CA ARG A 142 -1.00 -1.84 20.40
C ARG A 142 -2.03 -1.99 21.52
N ALA A 143 -3.27 -1.58 21.30
CA ALA A 143 -4.37 -1.78 22.25
C ALA A 143 -4.70 -3.26 22.42
N GLU A 144 -4.81 -4.04 21.34
CA GLU A 144 -5.03 -5.49 21.39
C GLU A 144 -3.90 -6.20 22.15
N LYS A 145 -2.64 -5.82 21.89
CA LYS A 145 -1.50 -6.39 22.61
C LYS A 145 -1.48 -6.03 24.10
N LEU A 146 -1.79 -4.77 24.44
CA LEU A 146 -1.92 -4.35 25.84
C LEU A 146 -3.05 -5.12 26.53
N VAL A 147 -4.22 -5.24 25.91
CA VAL A 147 -5.33 -6.04 26.45
C VAL A 147 -4.91 -7.50 26.63
N GLU A 148 -4.20 -8.10 25.68
CA GLU A 148 -3.72 -9.48 25.81
C GLU A 148 -2.72 -9.65 26.98
N GLU A 149 -1.80 -8.70 27.16
CA GLU A 149 -0.84 -8.70 28.28
C GLU A 149 -1.53 -8.48 29.64
N GLU A 150 -2.48 -7.55 29.70
CA GLU A 150 -3.27 -7.25 30.90
C GLU A 150 -4.16 -8.45 31.29
N VAL A 151 -4.82 -9.07 30.31
CA VAL A 151 -5.62 -10.29 30.51
C VAL A 151 -4.75 -11.45 30.97
N LYS A 152 -3.54 -11.64 30.43
CA LYS A 152 -2.60 -12.67 30.90
C LYS A 152 -2.17 -12.45 32.34
N LEU A 153 -1.93 -11.20 32.75
CA LEU A 153 -1.59 -10.87 34.14
C LEU A 153 -2.74 -11.23 35.10
N LEU A 154 -3.99 -10.92 34.72
CA LEU A 154 -5.17 -11.28 35.50
C LEU A 154 -5.39 -12.79 35.55
N ILE A 155 -5.26 -13.49 34.41
CA ILE A 155 -5.37 -14.96 34.36
C ILE A 155 -4.32 -15.59 35.26
N ASN A 156 -3.05 -15.18 35.17
CA ASN A 156 -1.98 -15.74 36.01
C ASN A 156 -2.21 -15.47 37.50
N LEU A 157 -2.81 -14.34 37.85
CA LEU A 157 -3.17 -14.03 39.23
C LEU A 157 -4.30 -14.94 39.73
N LEU A 158 -5.28 -15.25 38.88
CA LEU A 158 -6.51 -15.97 39.24
C LEU A 158 -6.45 -17.48 38.94
N SER A 159 -5.41 -17.98 38.29
CA SER A 159 -5.27 -19.38 37.88
C SER A 159 -4.78 -20.31 38.99
N GLY A 160 -4.44 -19.78 40.17
CA GLY A 160 -4.01 -20.60 41.30
C GLY A 160 -5.20 -21.20 42.06
N ASP A 161 -5.05 -22.42 42.57
CA ASP A 161 -6.08 -23.07 43.40
C ASP A 161 -6.31 -22.34 44.75
N ASN A 162 -5.32 -21.58 45.18
CA ASN A 162 -5.34 -20.82 46.43
C ASN A 162 -5.58 -19.33 46.17
N TYR A 163 -6.19 -18.67 47.16
CA TYR A 163 -6.36 -17.23 47.14
C TYR A 163 -4.99 -16.51 47.00
N PRO A 164 -4.84 -15.56 46.06
CA PRO A 164 -3.56 -14.89 45.82
C PRO A 164 -3.12 -14.05 47.02
N SER A 165 -1.80 -13.98 47.28
CA SER A 165 -1.30 -13.18 48.39
C SER A 165 -1.55 -11.68 48.15
N LYS A 166 -1.71 -10.90 49.23
CA LYS A 166 -1.90 -9.44 49.13
C LYS A 166 -0.77 -8.74 48.36
N SER A 167 0.45 -9.25 48.47
CA SER A 167 1.62 -8.77 47.71
C SER A 167 1.52 -9.04 46.20
N GLU A 168 0.96 -10.19 45.80
CA GLU A 168 0.77 -10.51 44.38
C GLU A 168 -0.35 -9.66 43.77
N ILE A 169 -1.43 -9.46 44.51
CA ILE A 169 -2.56 -8.60 44.11
C ILE A 169 -2.07 -7.16 43.94
N ALA A 170 -1.33 -6.61 44.90
CA ALA A 170 -0.77 -5.26 44.81
C ALA A 170 0.17 -5.11 43.60
N ARG A 171 1.05 -6.09 43.37
CA ARG A 171 1.98 -6.07 42.22
C ARG A 171 1.26 -6.09 40.87
N VAL A 172 0.16 -6.84 40.75
CA VAL A 172 -0.63 -6.87 39.52
C VAL A 172 -1.48 -5.60 39.38
N ALA A 173 -2.05 -5.08 40.47
CA ALA A 173 -2.78 -3.82 40.48
C ALA A 173 -1.89 -2.65 40.03
N ASP A 174 -0.67 -2.56 40.54
CA ASP A 174 0.31 -1.54 40.12
C ASP A 174 0.65 -1.63 38.63
N LYS A 175 0.79 -2.85 38.08
CA LYS A 175 1.09 -3.07 36.65
C LYS A 175 -0.08 -2.72 35.73
N LEU A 176 -1.31 -2.89 36.21
CA LEU A 176 -2.54 -2.56 35.48
C LEU A 176 -3.03 -1.13 35.75
N ASN A 177 -2.30 -0.38 36.60
CA ASN A 177 -2.71 0.93 37.09
C ASN A 177 -4.13 0.94 37.70
N LEU A 178 -4.46 -0.13 38.43
CA LEU A 178 -5.73 -0.31 39.15
C LEU A 178 -5.54 -0.04 40.64
N LYS A 179 -6.63 0.27 41.34
CA LYS A 179 -6.62 0.29 42.80
C LYS A 179 -6.50 -1.13 43.32
N THR A 180 -5.64 -1.33 44.32
CA THR A 180 -5.42 -2.67 44.89
C THR A 180 -6.71 -3.20 45.53
N GLU A 181 -7.54 -2.33 46.08
CA GLU A 181 -8.84 -2.65 46.69
C GLU A 181 -9.81 -3.26 45.68
N ASP A 182 -9.90 -2.70 44.47
CA ASP A 182 -10.80 -3.17 43.41
C ASP A 182 -10.39 -4.58 42.95
N LEU A 183 -9.07 -4.82 42.83
CA LEU A 183 -8.54 -6.14 42.48
C LEU A 183 -8.73 -7.17 43.60
N MET A 184 -8.58 -6.76 44.87
CA MET A 184 -8.87 -7.60 46.04
C MET A 184 -10.34 -8.00 46.11
N GLU A 185 -11.26 -7.09 45.81
CA GLU A 185 -12.69 -7.39 45.77
C GLU A 185 -13.01 -8.39 44.66
N LEU A 186 -12.40 -8.23 43.48
CA LEU A 186 -12.58 -9.14 42.35
C LEU A 186 -12.05 -10.54 42.67
N CYS A 187 -10.85 -10.67 43.25
CA CYS A 187 -10.34 -11.95 43.76
C CYS A 187 -11.29 -12.56 44.80
N SER A 188 -11.75 -11.76 45.77
CA SER A 188 -12.66 -12.23 46.82
C SER A 188 -13.95 -12.80 46.22
N ARG A 189 -14.59 -12.10 45.28
CA ARG A 189 -15.82 -12.58 44.61
C ARG A 189 -15.62 -13.92 43.89
N ILE A 190 -14.46 -14.14 43.27
CA ILE A 190 -14.17 -15.37 42.51
C ILE A 190 -13.94 -16.55 43.47
N TYR A 191 -13.08 -16.38 44.48
CA TYR A 191 -12.72 -17.44 45.42
C TYR A 191 -13.76 -17.68 46.53
N SER A 192 -14.67 -16.73 46.78
CA SER A 192 -15.83 -16.98 47.64
C SER A 192 -16.87 -17.88 46.95
N LYS A 193 -17.03 -17.78 45.63
CA LYS A 193 -17.92 -18.66 44.85
C LYS A 193 -17.37 -20.07 44.64
N SER A 194 -16.05 -20.26 44.72
CA SER A 194 -15.43 -21.58 44.54
C SER A 194 -15.54 -22.51 45.76
N LYS A 195 -16.00 -22.01 46.92
CA LYS A 195 -16.25 -22.80 48.14
C LYS A 195 -17.69 -23.32 48.29
N GLU A 196 -18.58 -23.00 47.35
CA GLU A 196 -19.99 -23.45 47.37
C GLU A 196 -20.26 -24.68 46.48
N TYR A 197 -19.22 -25.31 45.91
CA TYR A 197 -19.30 -26.55 45.13
C TYR A 197 -18.47 -27.67 45.75
#